data_AF-A0AAQ3C2D7-F1
#
_entry.id   AF-A0AAQ3C2D7-F1
#
_cell.length_a   1.000
_cell.length_b   1.000
_cell.length_c   1.000
_cell.angle_alpha   90.00
_cell.angle_beta   90.00
_cell.angle_gamma   90.00
#
_symmetry.space_group_name_H-M   'P 1'
#
loop_
_entity.id
_entity.type
_entity.pdbx_description
1 polymer ?
#
loop_
_entity_poly.entity_id
_entity_poly.type
_entity_poly.pdbx_seq_one_letter_code
_entity_poly.pdbx_strand_id
1 'polypeptide(L)'
;MLDKIVIANRGEIALRILRACKELGIKTVAVHSTADRDLKHVLLADETICIGPAQSVKSYLNIPAIISAAEITGAVAIHPGYGFLSENADFAEQVERSGFIFIGPKAETIRLMGDKVSAISAMKKAGVPCVPGSDGPLDDDMDKNRAFAKRIGYPVIIKASGGGGGRGMRVVRSDKDLAQSILMTKAEAKAAFNNDMVYMEKYLENPRHIEIQVLADGQGNAIYLAERDCSMQRRHQKVVEEAPAPGITPELRRYIGERCAKACVDIGYRGAGTFEFLFENGEFYFIEMNTRIQVEHPVTEMITGVDLIKEQLRIAAGQPLSIKQHEVQVRGHAIECRINAEDPKSFLPSPGKITRFHAPGGFGVRWESHIYAGYTVPPYYDSMIGKLICYGENRDVAIARMKNALAELIIDGIKTNIELQQSIMNDANFQAGGSNIHYLEKKLGLQEK
;
A
#
# COMPACT_ATOMS: atom_id res chain seq x y z
N MET A 1 10.84 0.45 26.13
CA MET A 1 9.67 0.84 25.33
C MET A 1 9.73 2.34 25.10
N LEU A 2 9.14 2.88 24.03
CA LEU A 2 9.06 4.34 23.82
C LEU A 2 8.16 4.97 24.90
N ASP A 3 8.49 6.17 25.38
CA ASP A 3 7.69 6.85 26.41
C ASP A 3 6.54 7.68 25.81
N LYS A 4 6.85 8.51 24.82
CA LYS A 4 5.89 9.39 24.13
C LYS A 4 6.22 9.50 22.64
N ILE A 5 5.21 9.46 21.77
CA ILE A 5 5.41 9.61 20.32
C ILE A 5 4.50 10.67 19.71
N VAL A 6 4.96 11.28 18.60
CA VAL A 6 4.10 12.05 17.70
C VAL A 6 3.54 11.13 16.62
N ILE A 7 2.23 11.20 16.40
CA ILE A 7 1.58 10.54 15.27
C ILE A 7 1.47 11.56 14.14
N ALA A 8 2.40 11.53 13.19
CA ALA A 8 2.49 12.47 12.07
C ALA A 8 1.56 12.06 10.91
N ASN A 9 0.28 11.83 11.21
CA ASN A 9 -0.74 11.45 10.25
C ASN A 9 -2.14 11.85 10.74
N ARG A 10 -3.20 11.47 10.01
CA ARG A 10 -4.60 11.76 10.30
C ARG A 10 -5.48 10.53 10.13
N GLY A 11 -6.79 10.74 10.29
CA GLY A 11 -7.81 9.77 9.91
C GLY A 11 -7.72 8.45 10.68
N GLU A 12 -7.99 7.34 9.99
CA GLU A 12 -8.09 6.00 10.59
C GLU A 12 -6.73 5.50 11.08
N ILE A 13 -5.65 5.70 10.30
CA ILE A 13 -4.33 5.20 10.66
C ILE A 13 -3.77 5.87 11.91
N ALA A 14 -4.03 7.17 12.08
CA ALA A 14 -3.64 7.87 13.30
C ALA A 14 -4.36 7.30 14.53
N LEU A 15 -5.65 6.94 14.39
CA LEU A 15 -6.40 6.30 15.47
C LEU A 15 -5.90 4.87 15.74
N ARG A 16 -5.56 4.12 14.69
CA ARG A 16 -4.99 2.77 14.78
C ARG A 16 -3.64 2.76 15.51
N ILE A 17 -2.79 3.74 15.25
CA ILE A 17 -1.51 3.94 15.97
C ILE A 17 -1.77 4.31 17.43
N LEU A 18 -2.67 5.27 17.67
CA LEU A 18 -3.03 5.70 19.02
C LEU A 18 -3.53 4.52 19.88
N ARG A 19 -4.37 3.63 19.32
CA ARG A 19 -4.84 2.42 20.01
C ARG A 19 -3.68 1.50 20.42
N ALA A 20 -2.75 1.21 19.50
CA ALA A 20 -1.58 0.41 19.81
C ALA A 20 -0.70 1.04 20.90
N CYS A 21 -0.50 2.37 20.84
CA CYS A 21 0.24 3.10 21.85
C CYS A 21 -0.42 2.98 23.23
N LYS A 22 -1.74 3.16 23.34
CA LYS A 22 -2.48 3.02 24.61
C LYS A 22 -2.33 1.62 25.21
N GLU A 23 -2.40 0.58 24.39
CA GLU A 23 -2.23 -0.81 24.84
C GLU A 23 -0.80 -1.11 25.30
N LEU A 24 0.20 -0.38 24.79
CA LEU A 24 1.60 -0.48 25.19
C LEU A 24 2.00 0.51 26.29
N GLY A 25 1.08 1.35 26.77
CA GLY A 25 1.37 2.38 27.77
C GLY A 25 2.22 3.55 27.24
N ILE A 26 2.23 3.79 25.93
CA ILE A 26 2.99 4.84 25.26
C ILE A 26 2.10 6.09 25.13
N LYS A 27 2.58 7.25 25.59
CA LYS A 27 1.86 8.52 25.44
C LYS A 27 1.87 9.00 23.99
N THR A 28 0.82 9.72 23.61
CA THR A 28 0.55 10.10 22.22
C THR A 28 0.34 11.59 22.06
N VAL A 29 0.98 12.16 21.05
CA VAL A 29 0.77 13.52 20.55
C VAL A 29 0.12 13.42 19.18
N ALA A 30 -1.11 13.90 19.06
CA ALA A 30 -1.80 14.00 17.77
C ALA A 30 -1.50 15.36 17.12
N VAL A 31 -0.91 15.35 15.93
CA VAL A 31 -0.85 16.56 15.10
C VAL A 31 -2.09 16.68 14.25
N HIS A 32 -2.58 17.90 14.06
CA HIS A 32 -3.75 18.13 13.22
C HIS A 32 -3.69 19.45 12.46
N SER A 33 -4.36 19.50 11.32
CA SER A 33 -4.67 20.78 10.68
C SER A 33 -5.84 21.47 11.40
N THR A 34 -6.07 22.74 11.10
CA THR A 34 -7.28 23.46 11.53
C THR A 34 -8.59 22.78 11.11
N ALA A 35 -8.61 22.08 9.97
CA ALA A 35 -9.79 21.39 9.45
C ALA A 35 -10.07 20.05 10.16
N ASP A 36 -9.04 19.45 10.77
CA ASP A 36 -9.08 18.12 11.38
C ASP A 36 -9.15 18.17 12.92
N ARG A 37 -9.43 19.33 13.50
CA ARG A 37 -9.47 19.56 14.96
C ARG A 37 -10.41 18.61 15.72
N ASP A 38 -11.45 18.13 15.05
CA ASP A 38 -12.50 17.29 15.65
C ASP A 38 -12.29 15.79 15.31
N LEU A 39 -11.17 15.40 14.70
CA LEU A 39 -10.88 14.00 14.41
C LEU A 39 -10.77 13.18 15.71
N LYS A 40 -11.25 11.93 15.64
CA LYS A 40 -11.31 11.08 16.84
C LYS A 40 -9.95 10.81 17.47
N HIS A 41 -8.88 10.68 16.67
CA HIS A 41 -7.53 10.49 17.20
C HIS A 41 -7.01 11.73 17.94
N VAL A 42 -7.42 12.93 17.53
CA VAL A 42 -7.09 14.20 18.21
C VAL A 42 -7.77 14.24 19.57
N LEU A 43 -9.07 13.95 19.61
CA LEU A 43 -9.87 13.98 20.83
C LEU A 43 -9.48 12.90 21.86
N LEU A 44 -8.74 11.88 21.45
CA LEU A 44 -8.36 10.74 22.30
C LEU A 44 -6.87 10.72 22.66
N ALA A 45 -6.04 11.58 22.07
CA ALA A 45 -4.61 11.65 22.35
C ALA A 45 -4.35 12.31 23.71
N ASP A 46 -3.17 12.06 24.27
CA ASP A 46 -2.78 12.66 25.55
C ASP A 46 -2.48 14.16 25.40
N GLU A 47 -1.93 14.55 24.24
CA GLU A 47 -1.66 15.93 23.86
C GLU A 47 -1.95 16.14 22.36
N THR A 48 -2.23 17.38 21.96
CA THR A 48 -2.56 17.72 20.57
C THR A 48 -1.88 19.00 20.14
N ILE A 49 -1.38 19.06 18.90
CA ILE A 49 -0.74 20.24 18.32
C ILE A 49 -1.35 20.57 16.95
N CYS A 50 -1.81 21.81 16.79
CA CYS A 50 -2.21 22.33 15.48
C CYS A 50 -0.96 22.66 14.67
N ILE A 51 -0.76 21.99 13.53
CA ILE A 51 0.44 22.12 12.67
C ILE A 51 0.20 22.98 11.43
N GLY A 52 -0.99 23.56 11.26
CA GLY A 52 -1.26 24.53 10.20
C GLY A 52 -2.67 24.51 9.61
N PRO A 53 -2.90 25.22 8.50
CA PRO A 53 -4.18 25.26 7.80
C PRO A 53 -4.49 23.95 7.06
N ALA A 54 -5.70 23.83 6.52
CA ALA A 54 -6.21 22.60 5.90
C ALA A 54 -5.33 22.02 4.77
N GLN A 55 -4.67 22.87 3.99
CA GLN A 55 -3.81 22.43 2.88
C GLN A 55 -2.66 21.58 3.40
N SER A 56 -2.54 20.33 2.93
CA SER A 56 -1.53 19.37 3.41
C SER A 56 -0.10 19.89 3.31
N VAL A 57 0.24 20.62 2.23
CA VAL A 57 1.56 21.26 2.04
C VAL A 57 1.93 22.21 3.18
N LYS A 58 0.93 22.83 3.81
CA LYS A 58 1.10 23.77 4.92
C LYS A 58 0.87 23.13 6.29
N SER A 59 0.52 21.84 6.35
CA SER A 59 0.25 21.09 7.59
C SER A 59 0.94 19.72 7.56
N TYR A 60 0.26 18.65 7.14
CA TYR A 60 0.77 17.26 7.23
C TYR A 60 2.04 16.97 6.40
N LEU A 61 2.41 17.84 5.46
CA LEU A 61 3.66 17.78 4.68
C LEU A 61 4.68 18.84 5.13
N ASN A 62 4.37 19.61 6.18
CA ASN A 62 5.25 20.63 6.73
C ASN A 62 6.20 20.01 7.76
N ILE A 63 7.37 19.58 7.28
CA ILE A 63 8.38 18.91 8.11
C ILE A 63 8.79 19.76 9.33
N PRO A 64 9.15 21.06 9.21
CA PRO A 64 9.45 21.90 10.37
C PRO A 64 8.35 21.90 11.43
N ALA A 65 7.08 22.02 11.03
CA ALA A 65 5.97 22.06 11.99
C ALA A 65 5.83 20.74 12.77
N ILE A 66 6.07 19.60 12.12
CA ILE A 66 5.99 18.28 12.76
C ILE A 66 7.18 18.06 13.71
N ILE A 67 8.39 18.46 13.31
CA ILE A 67 9.58 18.36 14.17
C ILE A 67 9.41 19.28 15.39
N SER A 68 8.96 20.52 15.21
CA SER A 68 8.68 21.42 16.34
C SER A 68 7.61 20.88 17.28
N ALA A 69 6.60 20.18 16.76
CA ALA A 69 5.61 19.51 17.60
C ALA A 69 6.25 18.41 18.48
N ALA A 70 7.20 17.63 17.95
CA ALA A 70 7.94 16.64 18.73
C ALA A 70 8.82 17.28 19.80
N GLU A 71 9.53 18.36 19.47
CA GLU A 71 10.40 19.11 20.39
C GLU A 71 9.62 19.70 21.57
N ILE A 72 8.53 20.43 21.30
CA ILE A 72 7.76 21.15 22.33
C ILE A 72 7.04 20.18 23.27
N THR A 73 6.62 19.02 22.79
CA THR A 73 5.89 18.02 23.59
C THR A 73 6.81 17.02 24.29
N GLY A 74 8.11 17.05 24.00
CA GLY A 74 9.09 16.09 24.53
C GLY A 74 8.84 14.66 24.07
N ALA A 75 8.30 14.47 22.86
CA ALA A 75 8.16 13.14 22.27
C ALA A 75 9.53 12.58 21.89
N VAL A 76 9.71 11.27 21.93
CA VAL A 76 10.99 10.60 21.60
C VAL A 76 11.00 9.98 20.21
N ALA A 77 9.83 9.82 19.59
CA ALA A 77 9.70 9.18 18.28
C ALA A 77 8.54 9.76 17.49
N ILE A 78 8.58 9.56 16.17
CA ILE A 78 7.53 9.99 15.24
C ILE A 78 7.06 8.80 14.41
N HIS A 79 5.77 8.51 14.46
CA HIS A 79 5.12 7.50 13.62
C HIS A 79 4.45 8.18 12.43
N PRO A 80 4.91 7.94 11.19
CA PRO A 80 4.39 8.65 10.03
C PRO A 80 3.14 7.99 9.45
N GLY A 81 2.78 6.78 9.87
CA GLY A 81 1.62 6.05 9.32
C GLY A 81 1.87 5.65 7.87
N TYR A 82 0.90 5.92 6.98
CA TYR A 82 1.04 5.76 5.54
C TYR A 82 0.65 7.04 4.79
N GLY A 83 1.09 7.22 3.55
CA GLY A 83 0.92 8.47 2.81
C GLY A 83 1.70 9.64 3.46
N PHE A 84 1.38 10.87 3.06
CA PHE A 84 2.09 12.08 3.51
C PHE A 84 3.63 11.93 3.46
N LEU A 85 4.30 11.94 4.62
CA LEU A 85 5.75 11.90 4.74
C LEU A 85 6.30 10.50 5.08
N SER A 86 5.47 9.46 5.10
CA SER A 86 5.88 8.10 5.50
C SER A 86 6.93 7.44 4.61
N GLU A 87 7.02 7.83 3.35
CA GLU A 87 8.04 7.36 2.40
C GLU A 87 8.95 8.52 1.97
N ASN A 88 8.98 9.63 2.72
CA ASN A 88 9.85 10.75 2.45
C ASN A 88 11.19 10.54 3.18
N ALA A 89 12.25 10.21 2.44
CA ALA A 89 13.55 9.94 3.01
C ALA A 89 14.18 11.16 3.71
N ASP A 90 13.96 12.37 3.18
CA ASP A 90 14.49 13.60 3.78
C ASP A 90 13.81 13.90 5.12
N PHE A 91 12.52 13.59 5.25
CA PHE A 91 11.81 13.66 6.51
C PHE A 91 12.39 12.65 7.51
N ALA A 92 12.53 11.38 7.13
CA ALA A 92 13.12 10.36 8.01
C ALA A 92 14.53 10.76 8.48
N GLU A 93 15.36 11.29 7.58
CA GLU A 93 16.69 11.79 7.91
C GLU A 93 16.66 12.99 8.85
N GLN A 94 15.76 13.96 8.63
CA GLN A 94 15.63 15.11 9.51
C GLN A 94 15.14 14.72 10.91
N VAL A 95 14.20 13.78 11.01
CA VAL A 95 13.73 13.23 12.29
C VAL A 95 14.89 12.61 13.08
N GLU A 96 15.69 11.74 12.43
CA GLU A 96 16.83 11.08 13.08
C GLU A 96 17.96 12.08 13.42
N ARG A 97 18.24 13.07 12.55
CA ARG A 97 19.24 14.12 12.84
C ARG A 97 18.82 15.08 13.95
N SER A 98 17.52 15.27 14.15
CA SER A 98 16.95 16.02 15.28
C SER A 98 16.93 15.22 16.59
N GLY A 99 17.44 13.98 16.60
CA GLY A 99 17.54 13.15 17.80
C GLY A 99 16.28 12.36 18.13
N PHE A 100 15.30 12.31 17.22
CA PHE A 100 14.08 11.52 17.38
C PHE A 100 14.18 10.17 16.65
N ILE A 101 13.41 9.20 17.11
CA ILE A 101 13.30 7.91 16.43
C ILE A 101 12.24 8.01 15.32
N PHE A 102 12.63 7.76 14.07
CA PHE A 102 11.66 7.55 13.00
C PHE A 102 11.10 6.12 13.05
N ILE A 103 9.80 5.97 13.28
CA ILE A 103 9.14 4.65 13.37
C ILE A 103 8.86 4.13 11.95
N GLY A 104 9.90 3.59 11.34
CA GLY A 104 9.92 3.10 9.96
C GLY A 104 11.34 2.76 9.53
N PRO A 105 11.58 2.47 8.24
CA PRO A 105 12.92 2.19 7.72
C PRO A 105 13.82 3.43 7.77
N LYS A 106 15.14 3.22 7.67
CA LYS A 106 16.12 4.31 7.64
C LYS A 106 15.99 5.10 6.33
N ALA A 107 16.40 6.37 6.35
CA ALA A 107 16.36 7.25 5.18
C ALA A 107 17.10 6.67 3.96
N GLU A 108 18.27 6.03 4.18
CA GLU A 108 19.03 5.36 3.12
C GLU A 108 18.24 4.24 2.43
N THR A 109 17.50 3.44 3.20
CA THR A 109 16.66 2.36 2.69
C THR A 109 15.44 2.91 1.94
N ILE A 110 14.84 3.99 2.44
CA ILE A 110 13.74 4.68 1.74
C ILE A 110 14.22 5.22 0.38
N ARG A 111 15.40 5.85 0.31
CA ARG A 111 15.97 6.31 -0.97
C ARG A 111 16.28 5.16 -1.93
N LEU A 112 16.89 4.09 -1.41
CA LEU A 112 17.23 2.91 -2.20
C LEU A 112 15.99 2.29 -2.86
N MET A 113 14.91 2.14 -2.09
CA MET A 113 13.69 1.48 -2.58
C MET A 113 12.74 2.44 -3.30
N GLY A 114 12.84 3.75 -3.06
CA GLY A 114 12.11 4.79 -3.79
C GLY A 114 12.67 5.07 -5.18
N ASP A 115 13.94 4.75 -5.45
CA ASP A 115 14.51 4.79 -6.79
C ASP A 115 14.29 3.46 -7.52
N LYS A 116 13.49 3.49 -8.60
CA LYS A 116 13.09 2.28 -9.33
C LYS A 116 14.27 1.45 -9.85
N VAL A 117 15.33 2.12 -10.35
CA VAL A 117 16.50 1.43 -10.91
C VAL A 117 17.30 0.74 -9.80
N SER A 118 17.55 1.46 -8.71
CA SER A 118 18.29 0.96 -7.56
C SER A 118 17.53 -0.16 -6.85
N ALA A 119 16.21 -0.01 -6.69
CA ALA A 119 15.32 -1.02 -6.14
C ALA A 119 15.36 -2.32 -6.96
N ILE A 120 15.17 -2.26 -8.29
CA ILE A 120 15.23 -3.45 -9.16
C ILE A 120 16.62 -4.11 -9.08
N SER A 121 17.70 -3.33 -9.06
CA SER A 121 19.07 -3.84 -8.94
C SER A 121 19.27 -4.59 -7.61
N ALA A 122 18.82 -3.99 -6.50
CA ALA A 122 18.88 -4.61 -5.17
C ALA A 122 18.05 -5.91 -5.12
N MET A 123 16.84 -5.90 -5.70
CA MET A 123 15.96 -7.08 -5.75
C MET A 123 16.56 -8.22 -6.57
N LYS A 124 17.14 -7.93 -7.73
CA LYS A 124 17.87 -8.94 -8.53
C LYS A 124 19.03 -9.53 -7.75
N LYS A 125 19.81 -8.72 -7.04
CA LYS A 125 20.92 -9.18 -6.20
C LYS A 125 20.45 -10.07 -5.04
N ALA A 126 19.29 -9.76 -4.46
CA ALA A 126 18.65 -10.56 -3.42
C ALA A 126 17.94 -11.83 -3.95
N GLY A 127 17.90 -12.04 -5.27
CA GLY A 127 17.23 -13.17 -5.90
C GLY A 127 15.70 -13.07 -5.92
N VAL A 128 15.15 -11.87 -5.72
CA VAL A 128 13.72 -11.58 -5.89
C VAL A 128 13.42 -11.49 -7.39
N PRO A 129 12.43 -12.25 -7.91
CA PRO A 129 12.04 -12.16 -9.32
C PRO A 129 11.57 -10.76 -9.71
N CYS A 130 12.21 -10.14 -10.70
CA CYS A 130 11.83 -8.85 -11.26
C CYS A 130 11.25 -9.02 -12.67
N VAL A 131 10.48 -8.04 -13.15
CA VAL A 131 9.99 -8.03 -14.55
C VAL A 131 11.18 -8.20 -15.50
N PRO A 132 11.20 -9.24 -16.36
CA PRO A 132 12.28 -9.42 -17.33
C PRO A 132 12.31 -8.25 -18.30
N GLY A 133 13.50 -7.71 -18.56
CA GLY A 133 13.65 -6.56 -19.46
C GLY A 133 14.95 -6.59 -20.25
N SER A 134 15.19 -5.50 -20.98
CA SER A 134 16.42 -5.29 -21.75
C SER A 134 17.63 -4.94 -20.88
N ASP A 135 17.42 -4.71 -19.57
CA ASP A 135 18.47 -4.35 -18.60
C ASP A 135 19.28 -3.10 -19.00
N GLY A 136 18.63 -2.20 -19.76
CA GLY A 136 19.23 -1.01 -20.36
C GLY A 136 18.38 -0.48 -21.51
N PRO A 137 18.77 0.67 -22.09
CA PRO A 137 18.07 1.26 -23.22
C PRO A 137 18.21 0.41 -24.49
N LEU A 138 17.21 0.46 -25.37
CA LEU A 138 17.28 -0.10 -26.72
C LEU A 138 18.04 0.87 -27.63
N ASP A 139 19.11 0.38 -28.24
CA ASP A 139 19.95 1.14 -29.17
C ASP A 139 19.50 0.89 -30.63
N ASP A 140 20.30 1.31 -31.60
CA ASP A 140 20.01 1.12 -33.02
C ASP A 140 20.47 -0.25 -33.54
N ASP A 141 21.07 -1.09 -32.69
CA ASP A 141 21.41 -2.48 -33.00
C ASP A 141 20.15 -3.36 -32.88
N MET A 142 19.48 -3.53 -34.02
CA MET A 142 18.26 -4.31 -34.09
C MET A 142 18.44 -5.80 -33.80
N ASP A 143 19.62 -6.38 -34.04
CA ASP A 143 19.86 -7.80 -33.74
C ASP A 143 19.96 -8.03 -32.23
N LYS A 144 20.65 -7.12 -31.53
CA LYS A 144 20.69 -7.08 -30.07
C LYS A 144 19.29 -6.88 -29.47
N ASN A 145 18.51 -5.94 -30.01
CA ASN A 145 17.13 -5.70 -29.55
C ASN A 145 16.22 -6.93 -29.77
N ARG A 146 16.36 -7.67 -30.87
CA ARG A 146 15.65 -8.94 -31.10
C ARG A 146 16.08 -10.03 -30.13
N ALA A 147 17.37 -10.11 -29.81
CA ALA A 147 17.86 -11.06 -28.81
C ALA A 147 17.26 -10.79 -27.42
N PHE A 148 17.14 -9.52 -27.01
CA PHE A 148 16.43 -9.15 -25.80
C PHE A 148 14.96 -9.59 -25.83
N ALA A 149 14.24 -9.29 -26.90
CA ALA A 149 12.82 -9.66 -27.03
C ALA A 149 12.60 -11.17 -26.97
N LYS A 150 13.48 -11.97 -27.60
CA LYS A 150 13.45 -13.44 -27.52
C LYS A 150 13.73 -13.95 -26.12
N ARG A 151 14.68 -13.36 -25.40
CA ARG A 151 15.03 -13.71 -24.01
C ARG A 151 13.89 -13.40 -23.04
N ILE A 152 13.24 -12.24 -23.20
CA ILE A 152 12.09 -11.81 -22.39
C ILE A 152 10.85 -12.64 -22.74
N GLY A 153 10.68 -12.97 -24.02
CA GLY A 153 9.53 -13.68 -24.57
C GLY A 153 8.35 -12.75 -24.83
N TYR A 154 7.77 -12.81 -26.03
CA TYR A 154 6.58 -12.04 -26.39
C TYR A 154 5.34 -12.45 -25.58
N PRO A 155 4.34 -11.56 -25.41
CA PRO A 155 4.39 -10.14 -25.76
C PRO A 155 5.34 -9.35 -24.85
N VAL A 156 5.97 -8.32 -25.42
CA VAL A 156 6.82 -7.36 -24.70
C VAL A 156 6.21 -5.97 -24.79
N ILE A 157 6.59 -5.08 -23.89
CA ILE A 157 6.21 -3.67 -23.95
C ILE A 157 7.46 -2.81 -24.04
N ILE A 158 7.47 -1.89 -25.00
CA ILE A 158 8.50 -0.86 -25.12
C ILE A 158 8.00 0.36 -24.36
N LYS A 159 8.84 0.93 -23.49
CA LYS A 159 8.48 2.07 -22.63
C LYS A 159 9.52 3.18 -22.77
N ALA A 160 9.07 4.43 -22.77
CA ALA A 160 9.93 5.59 -22.63
C ALA A 160 10.52 5.67 -21.21
N SER A 161 11.80 6.01 -21.09
CA SER A 161 12.51 6.16 -19.81
C SER A 161 11.96 7.33 -18.96
N GLY A 162 11.52 8.41 -19.62
CA GLY A 162 10.90 9.58 -18.98
C GLY A 162 9.37 9.61 -18.97
N GLY A 163 8.70 8.53 -19.39
CA GLY A 163 7.25 8.50 -19.58
C GLY A 163 6.45 8.05 -18.35
N GLY A 164 5.22 8.58 -18.20
CA GLY A 164 4.24 8.19 -17.18
C GLY A 164 2.80 8.36 -17.70
N GLY A 165 1.84 7.66 -17.10
CA GLY A 165 0.41 7.81 -17.43
C GLY A 165 -0.01 7.28 -18.80
N GLY A 166 0.51 6.13 -19.25
CA GLY A 166 0.06 5.47 -20.49
C GLY A 166 0.66 6.01 -21.79
N ARG A 167 1.39 7.13 -21.77
CA ARG A 167 2.01 7.73 -22.96
C ARG A 167 3.45 7.26 -23.17
N GLY A 168 3.88 7.09 -24.42
CA GLY A 168 5.21 6.60 -24.75
C GLY A 168 5.43 5.12 -24.41
N MET A 169 4.40 4.28 -24.58
CA MET A 169 4.51 2.84 -24.43
C MET A 169 3.78 2.08 -25.54
N ARG A 170 4.33 0.94 -25.96
CA ARG A 170 3.75 0.14 -27.05
C ARG A 170 3.95 -1.35 -26.81
N VAL A 171 2.85 -2.10 -26.87
CA VAL A 171 2.87 -3.57 -26.78
C VAL A 171 3.27 -4.15 -28.13
N VAL A 172 4.25 -5.03 -28.11
CA VAL A 172 4.77 -5.76 -29.27
C VAL A 172 4.47 -7.24 -29.05
N ARG A 173 3.66 -7.82 -29.94
CA ARG A 173 3.24 -9.23 -29.83
C ARG A 173 4.11 -10.18 -30.65
N SER A 174 4.86 -9.65 -31.62
CA SER A 174 5.69 -10.45 -32.51
C SER A 174 6.97 -9.73 -32.92
N ASP A 175 7.97 -10.51 -33.33
CA ASP A 175 9.25 -10.00 -33.83
C ASP A 175 9.12 -9.10 -35.07
N LYS A 176 8.08 -9.30 -35.89
CA LYS A 176 7.80 -8.49 -37.07
C LYS A 176 7.52 -7.02 -36.73
N ASP A 177 6.90 -6.78 -35.59
CA ASP A 177 6.44 -5.45 -35.19
C ASP A 177 7.49 -4.70 -34.35
N LEU A 178 8.59 -5.36 -33.98
CA LEU A 178 9.55 -4.85 -33.00
C LEU A 178 10.26 -3.58 -33.48
N ALA A 179 10.87 -3.63 -34.67
CA ALA A 179 11.67 -2.52 -35.20
C ALA A 179 10.83 -1.23 -35.33
N GLN A 180 9.64 -1.36 -35.93
CA GLN A 180 8.71 -0.24 -36.08
C GLN A 180 8.24 0.29 -34.72
N SER A 181 7.95 -0.59 -33.77
CA SER A 181 7.50 -0.18 -32.44
C SER A 181 8.57 0.56 -31.65
N ILE A 182 9.85 0.15 -31.76
CA ILE A 182 10.97 0.88 -31.14
C ILE A 182 11.07 2.29 -31.74
N LEU A 183 11.12 2.41 -33.06
CA LEU A 183 11.22 3.70 -33.75
C LEU A 183 10.07 4.65 -33.39
N MET A 184 8.83 4.15 -33.44
CA MET A 184 7.66 4.95 -33.10
C MET A 184 7.68 5.41 -31.64
N THR A 185 8.08 4.53 -30.71
CA THR A 185 8.11 4.86 -29.28
C THR A 185 9.24 5.84 -28.97
N LYS A 186 10.42 5.71 -29.60
CA LYS A 186 11.52 6.71 -29.50
C LYS A 186 11.05 8.10 -29.97
N ALA A 187 10.37 8.15 -31.12
CA ALA A 187 9.86 9.41 -31.68
C ALA A 187 8.80 10.08 -30.77
N GLU A 188 7.86 9.29 -30.23
CA GLU A 188 6.87 9.78 -29.27
C GLU A 188 7.52 10.26 -27.98
N ALA A 189 8.48 9.50 -27.44
CA ALA A 189 9.21 9.86 -26.24
C ALA A 189 10.00 11.17 -26.41
N LYS A 190 10.64 11.35 -27.57
CA LYS A 190 11.33 12.59 -27.92
C LYS A 190 10.37 13.77 -27.96
N ALA A 191 9.21 13.62 -28.61
CA ALA A 191 8.23 14.68 -28.75
C ALA A 191 7.56 15.05 -27.41
N ALA A 192 7.26 14.06 -26.57
CA ALA A 192 6.54 14.28 -25.32
C ALA A 192 7.43 14.67 -24.13
N PHE A 193 8.65 14.12 -24.06
CA PHE A 193 9.51 14.21 -22.87
C PHE A 193 10.90 14.77 -23.16
N ASN A 194 11.18 15.21 -24.40
CA ASN A 194 12.50 15.62 -24.89
C ASN A 194 13.61 14.57 -24.65
N ASN A 195 13.22 13.30 -24.47
CA ASN A 195 14.08 12.16 -24.18
C ASN A 195 13.62 10.97 -25.03
N ASP A 196 14.44 10.53 -25.98
CA ASP A 196 14.15 9.41 -26.89
C ASP A 196 14.57 8.05 -26.32
N MET A 197 15.07 8.00 -25.09
CA MET A 197 15.48 6.76 -24.46
C MET A 197 14.26 5.86 -24.20
N VAL A 198 14.30 4.65 -24.75
CA VAL A 198 13.29 3.61 -24.55
C VAL A 198 13.94 2.31 -24.05
N TYR A 199 13.18 1.50 -23.33
CA TYR A 199 13.60 0.18 -22.83
C TYR A 199 12.49 -0.85 -23.08
N MET A 200 12.81 -2.14 -22.93
CA MET A 200 11.87 -3.25 -23.14
C MET A 200 11.64 -4.00 -21.84
N GLU A 201 10.39 -4.38 -21.58
CA GLU A 201 9.98 -5.24 -20.47
C GLU A 201 9.01 -6.32 -20.96
N LYS A 202 8.85 -7.38 -20.16
CA LYS A 202 7.75 -8.33 -20.34
C LYS A 202 6.42 -7.59 -20.23
N TYR A 203 5.52 -7.84 -21.18
CA TYR A 203 4.14 -7.39 -21.05
C TYR A 203 3.32 -8.49 -20.39
N LEU A 204 2.67 -8.17 -19.28
CA LEU A 204 1.75 -9.05 -18.56
C LEU A 204 0.33 -8.67 -19.00
N GLU A 205 -0.44 -9.65 -19.50
CA GLU A 205 -1.75 -9.37 -20.11
C GLU A 205 -2.88 -9.39 -19.08
N ASN A 206 -2.77 -10.29 -18.10
CA ASN A 206 -3.74 -10.54 -17.05
C ASN A 206 -3.09 -10.58 -15.67
N PRO A 207 -2.25 -9.59 -15.29
CA PRO A 207 -1.55 -9.66 -14.02
C PRO A 207 -2.51 -9.46 -12.84
N ARG A 208 -2.30 -10.25 -11.79
CA ARG A 208 -2.82 -9.99 -10.46
C ARG A 208 -1.84 -9.13 -9.68
N HIS A 209 -2.32 -8.28 -8.80
CA HIS A 209 -1.49 -7.51 -7.88
C HIS A 209 -1.40 -8.30 -6.57
N ILE A 210 -0.25 -8.94 -6.34
CA ILE A 210 0.02 -9.73 -5.14
C ILE A 210 1.15 -9.07 -4.37
N GLU A 211 1.01 -8.98 -3.06
CA GLU A 211 2.00 -8.29 -2.24
C GLU A 211 2.34 -9.06 -0.97
N ILE A 212 3.59 -8.98 -0.51
CA ILE A 212 4.12 -9.75 0.61
C ILE A 212 4.41 -8.83 1.78
N GLN A 213 3.76 -9.07 2.92
CA GLN A 213 4.05 -8.35 4.16
C GLN A 213 5.36 -8.82 4.75
N VAL A 214 6.22 -7.88 5.16
CA VAL A 214 7.44 -8.18 5.91
C VAL A 214 7.54 -7.35 7.20
N LEU A 215 8.26 -7.90 8.18
CA LEU A 215 8.78 -7.19 9.35
C LEU A 215 10.27 -7.47 9.46
N ALA A 216 11.07 -6.45 9.73
CA ALA A 216 12.50 -6.61 10.01
C ALA A 216 12.91 -5.73 11.18
N ASP A 217 13.76 -6.25 12.08
CA ASP A 217 14.19 -5.51 13.27
C ASP A 217 15.37 -4.57 13.01
N GLY A 218 15.99 -4.63 11.83
CA GLY A 218 17.23 -3.91 11.51
C GLY A 218 18.46 -4.43 12.27
N GLN A 219 18.35 -5.58 12.94
CA GLN A 219 19.38 -6.24 13.75
C GLN A 219 19.77 -7.60 13.14
N GLY A 220 19.44 -7.82 11.86
CA GLY A 220 19.75 -9.04 11.11
C GLY A 220 18.61 -10.05 11.04
N ASN A 221 17.42 -9.76 11.58
CA ASN A 221 16.26 -10.64 11.47
C ASN A 221 15.15 -10.00 10.64
N ALA A 222 14.52 -10.82 9.80
CA ALA A 222 13.31 -10.46 9.07
C ALA A 222 12.40 -11.69 8.94
N ILE A 223 11.09 -11.43 8.89
CA ILE A 223 10.05 -12.42 8.65
C ILE A 223 9.07 -11.91 7.59
N TYR A 224 8.37 -12.83 6.93
CA TYR A 224 7.20 -12.53 6.10
C TYR A 224 5.91 -13.04 6.76
N LEU A 225 4.82 -12.31 6.55
CA LEU A 225 3.51 -12.55 7.17
C LEU A 225 2.45 -12.84 6.10
N ALA A 226 2.79 -13.77 5.20
CA ALA A 226 2.01 -14.14 4.02
C ALA A 226 1.82 -13.00 3.00
N GLU A 227 1.01 -13.29 1.99
CA GLU A 227 0.64 -12.41 0.90
C GLU A 227 -0.79 -11.88 1.01
N ARG A 228 -1.05 -10.78 0.30
CA ARG A 228 -2.37 -10.23 0.04
C ARG A 228 -2.64 -10.17 -1.46
N ASP A 229 -3.89 -10.38 -1.86
CA ASP A 229 -4.37 -10.06 -3.20
C ASP A 229 -5.04 -8.69 -3.17
N CYS A 230 -4.52 -7.77 -3.97
CA CYS A 230 -5.00 -6.40 -4.10
C CYS A 230 -5.46 -6.10 -5.54
N SER A 231 -5.87 -7.12 -6.30
CA SER A 231 -6.18 -7.01 -7.73
C SER A 231 -7.51 -6.32 -8.02
N MET A 232 -8.41 -6.19 -7.04
CA MET A 232 -9.65 -5.41 -7.20
C MET A 232 -9.33 -3.92 -7.14
N GLN A 233 -9.02 -3.35 -8.31
CA GLN A 233 -8.56 -1.98 -8.45
C GLN A 233 -9.46 -1.15 -9.37
N ARG A 234 -9.51 0.16 -9.12
CA ARG A 234 -10.15 1.16 -9.97
C ARG A 234 -9.19 2.33 -10.15
N ARG A 235 -8.84 2.67 -11.39
CA ARG A 235 -7.85 3.71 -11.74
C ARG A 235 -6.54 3.51 -10.99
N HIS A 236 -6.04 2.27 -10.96
CA HIS A 236 -4.85 1.86 -10.20
C HIS A 236 -4.93 2.05 -8.68
N GLN A 237 -6.12 2.31 -8.11
CA GLN A 237 -6.34 2.38 -6.67
C GLN A 237 -6.98 1.08 -6.19
N LYS A 238 -6.44 0.49 -5.13
CA LYS A 238 -6.98 -0.71 -4.48
C LYS A 238 -8.34 -0.38 -3.83
N VAL A 239 -9.33 -1.26 -4.04
CA VAL A 239 -10.73 -1.10 -3.59
C VAL A 239 -11.13 -2.19 -2.59
N VAL A 240 -10.69 -3.43 -2.85
CA VAL A 240 -10.87 -4.61 -2.01
C VAL A 240 -9.56 -5.38 -1.97
N GLU A 241 -9.17 -5.79 -0.77
CA GLU A 241 -7.97 -6.57 -0.52
C GLU A 241 -8.33 -7.82 0.27
N GLU A 242 -7.63 -8.92 0.02
CA GLU A 242 -7.85 -10.17 0.74
C GLU A 242 -6.57 -10.93 1.06
N ALA A 243 -6.60 -11.70 2.15
CA ALA A 243 -5.48 -12.51 2.59
C ALA A 243 -5.97 -13.86 3.14
N PRO A 244 -5.30 -14.99 2.84
CA PRO A 244 -4.27 -15.14 1.82
C PRO A 244 -4.82 -14.92 0.40
N ALA A 245 -3.94 -14.77 -0.60
CA ALA A 245 -4.36 -14.59 -1.98
C ALA A 245 -4.91 -15.90 -2.58
N PRO A 246 -6.10 -15.90 -3.21
CA PRO A 246 -6.66 -17.10 -3.84
C PRO A 246 -5.70 -17.74 -4.85
N GLY A 247 -5.52 -19.06 -4.78
CA GLY A 247 -4.65 -19.79 -5.72
C GLY A 247 -3.14 -19.65 -5.48
N ILE A 248 -2.68 -18.88 -4.49
CA ILE A 248 -1.28 -18.89 -4.08
C ILE A 248 -1.06 -20.02 -3.07
N THR A 249 -0.32 -21.06 -3.50
CA THR A 249 -0.07 -22.23 -2.68
C THR A 249 0.91 -21.91 -1.53
N PRO A 250 0.92 -22.71 -0.45
CA PRO A 250 1.92 -22.58 0.61
C PRO A 250 3.37 -22.63 0.11
N GLU A 251 3.65 -23.40 -0.93
CA GLU A 251 4.97 -23.53 -1.54
C GLU A 251 5.39 -22.24 -2.25
N LEU A 252 4.48 -21.65 -3.05
CA LEU A 252 4.72 -20.36 -3.71
C LEU A 252 4.90 -19.23 -2.69
N ARG A 253 4.02 -19.19 -1.67
CA ARG A 253 4.11 -18.24 -0.55
C ARG A 253 5.46 -18.33 0.15
N ARG A 254 5.91 -19.55 0.47
CA ARG A 254 7.22 -19.77 1.09
C ARG A 254 8.36 -19.35 0.17
N TYR A 255 8.31 -19.75 -1.11
CA TYR A 255 9.31 -19.42 -2.11
C TYR A 255 9.56 -17.92 -2.23
N ILE A 256 8.50 -17.12 -2.33
CA ILE A 256 8.62 -15.67 -2.47
C ILE A 256 8.87 -14.97 -1.12
N GLY A 257 8.21 -15.42 -0.06
CA GLY A 257 8.33 -14.86 1.28
C GLY A 257 9.74 -14.96 1.85
N GLU A 258 10.41 -16.11 1.69
CA GLU A 258 11.81 -16.29 2.11
C GLU A 258 12.76 -15.32 1.39
N ARG A 259 12.50 -15.02 0.11
CA ARG A 259 13.29 -14.06 -0.67
C ARG A 259 13.04 -12.63 -0.23
N CYS A 260 11.80 -12.25 0.03
CA CYS A 260 11.46 -10.92 0.56
C CYS A 260 12.08 -10.68 1.93
N ALA A 261 11.99 -11.66 2.84
CA ALA A 261 12.62 -11.57 4.16
C ALA A 261 14.16 -11.49 4.05
N LYS A 262 14.77 -12.31 3.18
CA LYS A 262 16.21 -12.22 2.91
C LYS A 262 16.61 -10.87 2.32
N ALA A 263 15.84 -10.33 1.37
CA ALA A 263 16.09 -9.02 0.79
C ALA A 263 16.07 -7.92 1.85
N CYS A 264 15.13 -7.97 2.81
CA CYS A 264 15.12 -7.07 3.96
C CYS A 264 16.41 -7.12 4.78
N VAL A 265 16.96 -8.31 5.05
CA VAL A 265 18.24 -8.45 5.76
C VAL A 265 19.38 -7.84 4.93
N ASP A 266 19.44 -8.16 3.63
CA ASP A 266 20.51 -7.71 2.73
C ASP A 266 20.55 -6.17 2.57
N ILE A 267 19.40 -5.50 2.63
CA ILE A 267 19.29 -4.02 2.54
C ILE A 267 19.23 -3.31 3.90
N GLY A 268 19.36 -4.05 5.01
CA GLY A 268 19.29 -3.48 6.36
C GLY A 268 17.93 -2.85 6.70
N TYR A 269 16.83 -3.42 6.19
CA TYR A 269 15.48 -2.91 6.39
C TYR A 269 15.08 -2.93 7.88
N ARG A 270 14.33 -1.91 8.33
CA ARG A 270 13.82 -1.75 9.70
C ARG A 270 12.33 -1.43 9.66
N GLY A 271 11.54 -2.10 10.48
CA GLY A 271 10.10 -1.88 10.63
C GLY A 271 9.26 -2.75 9.68
N ALA A 272 8.03 -2.29 9.41
CA ALA A 272 7.12 -2.92 8.47
C ALA A 272 7.35 -2.42 7.04
N GLY A 273 7.18 -3.31 6.07
CA GLY A 273 7.21 -2.98 4.65
C GLY A 273 6.43 -4.00 3.84
N THR A 274 6.21 -3.69 2.58
CA THR A 274 5.52 -4.59 1.66
C THR A 274 6.24 -4.62 0.33
N PHE A 275 6.50 -5.83 -0.18
CA PHE A 275 6.95 -6.03 -1.55
C PHE A 275 5.74 -6.25 -2.44
N GLU A 276 5.55 -5.43 -3.46
CA GLU A 276 4.47 -5.56 -4.42
C GLU A 276 4.95 -6.27 -5.70
N PHE A 277 4.10 -7.15 -6.21
CA PHE A 277 4.36 -7.97 -7.39
C PHE A 277 3.17 -7.94 -8.34
N LEU A 278 3.47 -8.01 -9.64
CA LEU A 278 2.53 -8.54 -10.61
C LEU A 278 2.71 -10.07 -10.65
N PHE A 279 1.61 -10.80 -10.57
CA PHE A 279 1.59 -12.26 -10.59
C PHE A 279 0.80 -12.75 -11.80
N GLU A 280 1.44 -13.57 -12.64
CA GLU A 280 0.82 -14.16 -13.82
C GLU A 280 1.44 -15.54 -14.11
N ASN A 281 0.61 -16.53 -14.46
CA ASN A 281 1.06 -17.88 -14.83
C ASN A 281 1.98 -18.59 -13.82
N GLY A 282 1.78 -18.34 -12.52
CA GLY A 282 2.58 -18.96 -11.46
C GLY A 282 3.85 -18.20 -11.08
N GLU A 283 4.16 -17.10 -11.77
CA GLU A 283 5.39 -16.33 -11.60
C GLU A 283 5.11 -14.97 -10.94
N PHE A 284 6.03 -14.56 -10.07
CA PHE A 284 6.03 -13.24 -9.43
C PHE A 284 6.95 -12.29 -10.18
N TYR A 285 6.56 -11.02 -10.31
CA TYR A 285 7.37 -9.97 -10.91
C TYR A 285 7.34 -8.72 -10.04
N PHE A 286 8.45 -8.44 -9.35
CA PHE A 286 8.59 -7.30 -8.47
C PHE A 286 8.33 -5.99 -9.22
N ILE A 287 7.51 -5.12 -8.64
CA ILE A 287 7.21 -3.80 -9.17
C ILE A 287 7.72 -2.68 -8.28
N GLU A 288 7.48 -2.77 -6.97
CA GLU A 288 7.90 -1.78 -5.98
C GLU A 288 7.92 -2.38 -4.58
N MET A 289 8.52 -1.64 -3.65
CA MET A 289 8.40 -1.91 -2.22
C MET A 289 7.86 -0.67 -1.54
N ASN A 290 6.74 -0.78 -0.84
CA ASN A 290 6.29 0.30 0.03
C ASN A 290 7.07 0.23 1.34
N THR A 291 7.82 1.28 1.64
CA THR A 291 8.73 1.34 2.79
C THR A 291 8.02 1.83 4.05
N ARG A 292 6.82 1.29 4.31
CA ARG A 292 5.88 1.73 5.36
C ARG A 292 4.81 0.66 5.61
N ILE A 293 3.95 0.91 6.60
CA ILE A 293 2.69 0.19 6.74
C ILE A 293 1.75 0.53 5.57
N GLN A 294 0.83 -0.37 5.23
CA GLN A 294 -0.21 -0.18 4.21
C GLN A 294 -1.61 -0.12 4.83
N VAL A 295 -2.58 0.33 4.05
CA VAL A 295 -3.98 0.50 4.47
C VAL A 295 -4.56 -0.86 4.87
N GLU A 296 -4.30 -1.85 4.02
CA GLU A 296 -4.72 -3.25 4.02
C GLU A 296 -3.94 -4.16 4.96
N HIS A 297 -3.07 -3.61 5.82
CA HIS A 297 -2.40 -4.39 6.86
C HIS A 297 -3.37 -5.21 7.76
N PRO A 298 -4.62 -4.79 8.05
CA PRO A 298 -5.53 -5.55 8.90
C PRO A 298 -5.85 -6.95 8.40
N VAL A 299 -5.94 -7.21 7.09
CA VAL A 299 -6.23 -8.58 6.61
C VAL A 299 -5.10 -9.54 6.97
N THR A 300 -3.84 -9.06 6.97
CA THR A 300 -2.69 -9.84 7.45
C THR A 300 -2.75 -10.05 8.96
N GLU A 301 -3.09 -9.01 9.74
CA GLU A 301 -3.25 -9.16 11.21
C GLU A 301 -4.33 -10.19 11.54
N MET A 302 -5.45 -10.20 10.82
CA MET A 302 -6.57 -11.12 11.08
C MET A 302 -6.21 -12.58 10.82
N ILE A 303 -5.41 -12.89 9.79
CA ILE A 303 -5.05 -14.28 9.46
C ILE A 303 -3.81 -14.79 10.22
N THR A 304 -2.96 -13.89 10.74
CA THR A 304 -1.72 -14.25 11.44
C THR A 304 -1.78 -14.06 12.95
N GLY A 305 -2.67 -13.19 13.44
CA GLY A 305 -2.70 -12.75 14.83
C GLY A 305 -1.56 -11.80 15.23
N VAL A 306 -0.71 -11.38 14.28
CA VAL A 306 0.41 -10.48 14.55
C VAL A 306 -0.06 -9.03 14.43
N ASP A 307 0.09 -8.25 15.51
CA ASP A 307 -0.23 -6.82 15.53
C ASP A 307 0.94 -6.01 14.94
N LEU A 308 0.79 -5.59 13.68
CA LEU A 308 1.87 -4.98 12.90
C LEU A 308 2.30 -3.63 13.45
N ILE A 309 1.36 -2.83 13.96
CA ILE A 309 1.68 -1.52 14.53
C ILE A 309 2.45 -1.67 15.84
N LYS A 310 2.07 -2.63 16.70
CA LYS A 310 2.85 -2.91 17.92
C LYS A 310 4.25 -3.38 17.58
N GLU A 311 4.42 -4.23 16.57
CA GLU A 311 5.75 -4.65 16.13
C GLU A 311 6.58 -3.47 15.61
N GLN A 312 5.99 -2.54 14.84
CA GLN A 312 6.69 -1.32 14.43
C GLN A 312 7.18 -0.51 15.64
N LEU A 313 6.35 -0.34 16.67
CA LEU A 313 6.71 0.38 17.90
C LEU A 313 7.80 -0.33 18.70
N ARG A 314 7.77 -1.66 18.79
CA ARG A 314 8.80 -2.47 19.45
C ARG A 314 10.15 -2.41 18.72
N ILE A 315 10.11 -2.62 17.41
CA ILE A 315 11.30 -2.54 16.55
C ILE A 315 11.94 -1.15 16.65
N ALA A 316 11.14 -0.08 16.59
CA ALA A 316 11.66 1.28 16.73
C ALA A 316 12.25 1.56 18.12
N ALA A 317 11.79 0.85 19.16
CA ALA A 317 12.39 0.90 20.49
C ALA A 317 13.66 0.04 20.65
N GLY A 318 14.18 -0.53 19.56
CA GLY A 318 15.38 -1.38 19.54
C GLY A 318 15.13 -2.82 20.00
N GLN A 319 13.88 -3.25 20.13
CA GLN A 319 13.58 -4.64 20.49
C GLN A 319 13.72 -5.57 19.26
N PRO A 320 14.14 -6.83 19.46
CA PRO A 320 14.09 -7.83 18.40
C PRO A 320 12.64 -8.16 18.03
N LEU A 321 12.44 -8.83 16.88
CA LEU A 321 11.12 -9.34 16.50
C LEU A 321 10.52 -10.21 17.62
N SER A 322 9.25 -10.00 17.95
CA SER A 322 8.57 -10.79 18.99
C SER A 322 8.22 -12.21 18.56
N ILE A 323 8.32 -12.50 17.26
CA ILE A 323 7.92 -13.76 16.64
C ILE A 323 8.95 -14.19 15.58
N LYS A 324 9.21 -15.49 15.48
CA LYS A 324 10.07 -16.10 14.47
C LYS A 324 9.25 -16.66 13.30
N GLN A 325 9.90 -16.84 12.14
CA GLN A 325 9.21 -17.28 10.92
C GLN A 325 8.41 -18.59 11.07
N HIS A 326 8.92 -19.56 11.84
CA HIS A 326 8.25 -20.85 12.05
C HIS A 326 7.05 -20.77 12.99
N GLU A 327 6.90 -19.67 13.75
CA GLU A 327 5.76 -19.43 14.64
C GLU A 327 4.61 -18.71 13.92
N VAL A 328 4.87 -18.12 12.74
CA VAL A 328 3.86 -17.49 11.90
C VAL A 328 2.91 -18.56 11.37
N GLN A 329 1.65 -18.48 11.77
CA GLN A 329 0.58 -19.36 11.30
C GLN A 329 -0.43 -18.57 10.50
N VAL A 330 -0.71 -19.03 9.27
CA VAL A 330 -1.77 -18.48 8.43
C VAL A 330 -3.03 -19.29 8.65
N ARG A 331 -4.09 -18.65 9.17
CA ARG A 331 -5.37 -19.30 9.46
C ARG A 331 -6.51 -18.54 8.80
N GLY A 332 -7.49 -19.27 8.30
CA GLY A 332 -8.71 -18.71 7.73
C GLY A 332 -8.45 -17.81 6.52
N HIS A 333 -9.32 -16.81 6.37
CA HIS A 333 -9.31 -15.85 5.27
C HIS A 333 -9.87 -14.52 5.76
N ALA A 334 -9.29 -13.40 5.34
CA ALA A 334 -9.76 -12.06 5.66
C ALA A 334 -9.92 -11.22 4.39
N ILE A 335 -10.96 -10.37 4.37
CA ILE A 335 -11.26 -9.45 3.28
C ILE A 335 -11.45 -8.06 3.88
N GLU A 336 -10.84 -7.05 3.27
CA GLU A 336 -11.03 -5.64 3.59
C GLU A 336 -11.74 -4.92 2.44
N CYS A 337 -12.71 -4.08 2.80
CA CYS A 337 -13.37 -3.14 1.90
C CYS A 337 -13.08 -1.72 2.36
N ARG A 338 -12.49 -0.91 1.48
CA ARG A 338 -12.31 0.54 1.73
C ARG A 338 -13.65 1.25 1.58
N ILE A 339 -14.13 1.85 2.66
CA ILE A 339 -15.35 2.65 2.68
C ILE A 339 -14.97 4.11 2.46
N ASN A 340 -15.39 4.65 1.32
CA ASN A 340 -15.08 6.00 0.87
C ASN A 340 -16.36 6.86 0.86
N ALA A 341 -16.22 8.13 1.25
CA ALA A 341 -17.19 9.19 1.03
C ALA A 341 -17.18 9.59 -0.45
N GLU A 342 -17.70 8.72 -1.31
CA GLU A 342 -17.80 8.91 -2.75
C GLU A 342 -19.15 8.41 -3.26
N ASP A 343 -19.63 8.97 -4.37
CA ASP A 343 -20.80 8.43 -5.06
C ASP A 343 -20.48 7.05 -5.67
N PRO A 344 -21.28 6.00 -5.43
CA PRO A 344 -20.96 4.63 -5.85
C PRO A 344 -20.99 4.40 -7.36
N LYS A 345 -21.52 5.36 -8.15
CA LYS A 345 -21.63 5.27 -9.62
C LYS A 345 -20.70 6.23 -10.33
N SER A 346 -20.69 7.50 -9.92
CA SER A 346 -19.86 8.54 -10.53
C SER A 346 -18.47 8.65 -9.90
N PHE A 347 -18.28 8.10 -8.71
CA PHE A 347 -17.03 8.11 -7.93
C PHE A 347 -16.55 9.52 -7.57
N LEU A 348 -17.44 10.51 -7.65
CA LEU A 348 -17.17 11.86 -7.17
C LEU A 348 -17.13 11.85 -5.64
N PRO A 349 -16.13 12.51 -5.01
CA PRO A 349 -16.09 12.68 -3.57
C PRO A 349 -17.38 13.35 -3.05
N SER A 350 -17.85 12.88 -1.90
CA SER A 350 -19.06 13.36 -1.23
C SER A 350 -18.74 13.83 0.20
N PRO A 351 -17.92 14.89 0.39
CA PRO A 351 -17.70 15.47 1.70
C PRO A 351 -19.00 16.04 2.26
N GLY A 352 -19.14 16.07 3.59
CA GLY A 352 -20.35 16.54 4.24
C GLY A 352 -20.51 16.02 5.66
N LYS A 353 -21.62 16.40 6.29
CA LYS A 353 -21.92 16.04 7.67
C LYS A 353 -22.58 14.66 7.74
N ILE A 354 -22.00 13.78 8.53
CA ILE A 354 -22.60 12.48 8.84
C ILE A 354 -23.71 12.71 9.86
N THR A 355 -24.95 12.42 9.48
CA THR A 355 -26.14 12.65 10.31
C THR A 355 -26.48 11.43 11.16
N ARG A 356 -26.24 10.22 10.63
CA ARG A 356 -26.39 8.96 11.34
C ARG A 356 -25.24 8.03 10.99
N PHE A 357 -24.81 7.26 11.97
CA PHE A 357 -23.75 6.29 11.82
C PHE A 357 -24.07 5.06 12.68
N HIS A 358 -24.09 3.88 12.06
CA HIS A 358 -24.15 2.58 12.74
C HIS A 358 -23.05 1.70 12.16
N ALA A 359 -22.06 1.35 12.99
CA ALA A 359 -20.98 0.45 12.60
C ALA A 359 -21.45 -1.01 12.72
N PRO A 360 -21.10 -1.88 11.76
CA PRO A 360 -21.34 -3.31 11.89
C PRO A 360 -20.43 -3.91 12.98
N GLY A 361 -20.84 -5.04 13.54
CA GLY A 361 -20.08 -5.75 14.57
C GLY A 361 -20.28 -7.26 14.54
N GLY A 362 -19.93 -7.93 15.65
CA GLY A 362 -20.07 -9.37 15.81
C GLY A 362 -18.80 -10.17 15.49
N PHE A 363 -18.92 -11.50 15.59
CA PHE A 363 -17.78 -12.41 15.47
C PHE A 363 -17.16 -12.37 14.08
N GLY A 364 -15.86 -12.06 14.01
CA GLY A 364 -15.10 -11.97 12.77
C GLY A 364 -15.27 -10.67 12.00
N VAL A 365 -15.92 -9.64 12.55
CA VAL A 365 -16.05 -8.31 11.95
C VAL A 365 -15.17 -7.31 12.69
N ARG A 366 -14.31 -6.60 11.95
CA ARG A 366 -13.46 -5.52 12.44
C ARG A 366 -13.76 -4.25 11.65
N TRP A 367 -13.95 -3.15 12.37
CA TRP A 367 -14.19 -1.83 11.79
C TRP A 367 -13.11 -0.84 12.22
N GLU A 368 -12.37 -0.30 11.26
CA GLU A 368 -11.35 0.73 11.49
C GLU A 368 -11.81 2.05 10.85
N SER A 369 -12.10 3.06 11.67
CA SER A 369 -12.58 4.36 11.19
C SER A 369 -12.39 5.45 12.23
N HIS A 370 -12.31 6.70 11.75
CA HIS A 370 -12.26 7.90 12.55
C HIS A 370 -13.60 8.66 12.61
N ILE A 371 -14.62 8.19 11.89
CA ILE A 371 -15.91 8.89 11.80
C ILE A 371 -16.83 8.57 12.98
N TYR A 372 -17.78 9.46 13.22
CA TYR A 372 -18.85 9.32 14.19
C TYR A 372 -20.04 10.19 13.78
N ALA A 373 -21.22 9.94 14.34
CA ALA A 373 -22.39 10.77 14.07
C ALA A 373 -22.13 12.23 14.46
N GLY A 374 -22.34 13.16 13.54
CA GLY A 374 -22.04 14.58 13.69
C GLY A 374 -20.69 15.01 13.12
N TYR A 375 -19.78 14.09 12.79
CA TYR A 375 -18.53 14.40 12.11
C TYR A 375 -18.77 14.97 10.70
N THR A 376 -18.00 15.98 10.32
CA THR A 376 -18.02 16.55 8.97
C THR A 376 -16.79 16.09 8.20
N VAL A 377 -17.00 15.29 7.15
CA VAL A 377 -15.94 14.87 6.24
C VAL A 377 -15.45 16.10 5.45
N PRO A 378 -14.17 16.49 5.57
CA PRO A 378 -13.65 17.67 4.89
C PRO A 378 -13.41 17.40 3.39
N PRO A 379 -13.45 18.44 2.54
CA PRO A 379 -13.17 18.30 1.11
C PRO A 379 -11.66 18.30 0.77
N TYR A 380 -10.77 18.39 1.76
CA TYR A 380 -9.33 18.66 1.56
C TYR A 380 -8.46 17.41 1.46
N TYR A 381 -8.95 16.25 1.88
CA TYR A 381 -8.17 15.03 2.04
C TYR A 381 -8.76 13.88 1.23
N ASP A 382 -8.16 12.70 1.33
CA ASP A 382 -8.70 11.49 0.73
C ASP A 382 -10.13 11.20 1.22
N SER A 383 -10.92 10.54 0.38
CA SER A 383 -12.32 10.25 0.69
C SER A 383 -12.50 9.04 1.61
N MET A 384 -11.43 8.34 2.03
CA MET A 384 -11.57 7.14 2.84
C MET A 384 -12.01 7.50 4.25
N ILE A 385 -13.18 6.99 4.63
CA ILE A 385 -13.79 7.24 5.94
C ILE A 385 -13.71 6.02 6.86
N GLY A 386 -13.48 4.84 6.32
CA GLY A 386 -13.24 3.65 7.14
C GLY A 386 -12.85 2.42 6.32
N LYS A 387 -12.55 1.36 7.04
CA LYS A 387 -12.19 0.05 6.51
C LYS A 387 -13.05 -0.98 7.22
N LEU A 388 -13.77 -1.77 6.44
CA LEU A 388 -14.53 -2.89 6.95
C LEU A 388 -13.77 -4.17 6.65
N ILE A 389 -13.42 -4.91 7.69
CA ILE A 389 -12.63 -6.13 7.57
C ILE A 389 -13.44 -7.30 8.12
N CYS A 390 -13.57 -8.36 7.34
CA CYS A 390 -14.25 -9.58 7.75
C CYS A 390 -13.32 -10.78 7.65
N TYR A 391 -13.28 -11.58 8.70
CA TYR A 391 -12.52 -12.83 8.80
C TYR A 391 -13.47 -14.03 8.79
N GLY A 392 -13.07 -15.08 8.09
CA GLY A 392 -13.72 -16.38 7.97
C GLY A 392 -12.75 -17.52 8.22
N GLU A 393 -13.25 -18.66 8.70
CA GLU A 393 -12.50 -19.92 8.70
C GLU A 393 -12.13 -20.38 7.28
N ASN A 394 -12.83 -19.86 6.27
CA ASN A 394 -12.51 -19.96 4.86
C ASN A 394 -13.02 -18.69 4.13
N ARG A 395 -12.68 -18.59 2.85
CA ARG A 395 -13.01 -17.43 2.01
C ARG A 395 -14.52 -17.21 1.84
N ASP A 396 -15.30 -18.28 1.65
CA ASP A 396 -16.75 -18.18 1.46
C ASP A 396 -17.43 -17.58 2.70
N VAL A 397 -16.98 -17.98 3.89
CA VAL A 397 -17.47 -17.43 5.16
C VAL A 397 -17.05 -15.97 5.34
N ALA A 398 -15.82 -15.61 4.95
CA ALA A 398 -15.37 -14.21 5.00
C ALA A 398 -16.22 -13.32 4.06
N ILE A 399 -16.54 -13.80 2.86
CA ILE A 399 -17.44 -13.13 1.91
C ILE A 399 -18.85 -13.00 2.49
N ALA A 400 -19.42 -14.08 3.04
CA ALA A 400 -20.75 -14.06 3.62
C ALA A 400 -20.84 -13.08 4.81
N ARG A 401 -19.83 -13.05 5.67
CA ARG A 401 -19.72 -12.07 6.77
C ARG A 401 -19.61 -10.64 6.23
N MET A 402 -18.80 -10.40 5.19
CA MET A 402 -18.68 -9.09 4.56
C MET A 402 -20.01 -8.60 3.97
N LYS A 403 -20.77 -9.47 3.30
CA LYS A 403 -22.11 -9.14 2.78
C LYS A 403 -23.04 -8.67 3.90
N ASN A 404 -23.07 -9.40 5.02
CA ASN A 404 -23.91 -9.04 6.17
C ASN A 404 -23.44 -7.73 6.81
N ALA A 405 -22.14 -7.57 7.03
CA ALA A 405 -21.59 -6.37 7.65
C ALA A 405 -21.79 -5.11 6.77
N LEU A 406 -21.68 -5.22 5.45
CA LEU A 406 -22.00 -4.13 4.52
C LEU A 406 -23.49 -3.78 4.50
N ALA A 407 -24.38 -4.74 4.76
CA ALA A 407 -25.83 -4.49 4.86
C ALA A 407 -26.22 -3.83 6.20
N GLU A 408 -25.45 -4.09 7.26
CA GLU A 408 -25.64 -3.49 8.58
C GLU A 408 -25.02 -2.07 8.69
N LEU A 409 -23.98 -1.77 7.92
CA LEU A 409 -23.31 -0.47 7.96
C LEU A 409 -24.23 0.66 7.46
N ILE A 410 -24.53 1.61 8.35
CA ILE A 410 -25.33 2.81 8.02
C ILE A 410 -24.45 4.05 8.12
N ILE A 411 -24.39 4.84 7.05
CA ILE A 411 -23.74 6.16 7.00
C ILE A 411 -24.66 7.11 6.22
N ASP A 412 -25.38 7.97 6.94
CA ASP A 412 -26.33 8.93 6.34
C ASP A 412 -25.74 10.36 6.30
N GLY A 413 -26.22 11.18 5.36
CA GLY A 413 -25.83 12.59 5.19
C GLY A 413 -24.74 12.84 4.14
N ILE A 414 -24.08 11.78 3.69
CA ILE A 414 -23.13 11.76 2.57
C ILE A 414 -23.38 10.50 1.72
N LYS A 415 -22.89 10.50 0.48
CA LYS A 415 -22.83 9.27 -0.33
C LYS A 415 -21.59 8.46 0.02
N THR A 416 -21.70 7.14 -0.12
CA THR A 416 -20.60 6.21 0.09
C THR A 416 -20.53 5.15 -1.01
N ASN A 417 -19.37 4.51 -1.15
CA ASN A 417 -19.18 3.40 -2.07
C ASN A 417 -19.70 2.04 -1.55
N ILE A 418 -20.52 2.00 -0.49
CA ILE A 418 -21.02 0.74 0.09
C ILE A 418 -21.75 -0.12 -0.96
N GLU A 419 -22.56 0.49 -1.83
CA GLU A 419 -23.25 -0.23 -2.92
C GLU A 419 -22.28 -0.90 -3.90
N LEU A 420 -21.15 -0.24 -4.20
CA LEU A 420 -20.09 -0.83 -5.02
C LEU A 420 -19.49 -2.06 -4.32
N GLN A 421 -19.19 -1.94 -3.02
CA GLN A 421 -18.61 -3.04 -2.25
C GLN A 421 -19.58 -4.24 -2.18
N GLN A 422 -20.87 -3.99 -1.98
CA GLN A 422 -21.91 -5.03 -2.03
C GLN A 422 -21.98 -5.71 -3.40
N SER A 423 -21.87 -4.95 -4.49
CA SER A 423 -21.85 -5.47 -5.86
C SER A 423 -20.62 -6.35 -6.13
N ILE A 424 -19.45 -5.99 -5.59
CA ILE A 424 -18.23 -6.80 -5.70
C ILE A 424 -18.39 -8.10 -4.91
N MET A 425 -18.86 -8.06 -3.67
CA MET A 425 -19.07 -9.26 -2.86
C MET A 425 -20.09 -10.24 -3.50
N ASN A 426 -21.07 -9.72 -4.23
CA ASN A 426 -22.06 -10.52 -4.95
C ASN A 426 -21.61 -11.01 -6.33
N ASP A 427 -20.43 -10.59 -6.79
CA ASP A 427 -19.91 -10.98 -8.09
C ASP A 427 -19.38 -12.43 -8.11
N ALA A 428 -19.74 -13.18 -9.14
CA ALA A 428 -19.32 -14.56 -9.30
C ALA A 428 -17.80 -14.71 -9.58
N ASN A 429 -17.18 -13.78 -10.30
CA ASN A 429 -15.73 -13.83 -10.59
C ASN A 429 -14.91 -13.43 -9.36
N PHE A 430 -15.39 -12.46 -8.57
CA PHE A 430 -14.80 -12.17 -7.27
C PHE A 430 -14.94 -13.39 -6.35
N GLN A 431 -16.12 -14.02 -6.25
CA GLN A 431 -16.32 -15.23 -5.44
C GLN A 431 -15.49 -16.42 -5.91
N ALA A 432 -15.21 -16.57 -7.20
CA ALA A 432 -14.28 -17.58 -7.70
C ALA A 432 -12.80 -17.27 -7.34
N GLY A 433 -12.45 -15.99 -7.27
CA GLY A 433 -11.08 -15.53 -7.00
C GLY A 433 -10.19 -15.49 -8.25
N GLY A 434 -9.01 -14.85 -8.14
CA GLY A 434 -8.02 -14.83 -9.22
C GLY A 434 -8.27 -13.83 -10.35
N SER A 435 -9.18 -12.88 -10.17
CA SER A 435 -9.42 -11.80 -11.13
C SER A 435 -8.22 -10.84 -11.22
N ASN A 436 -7.89 -10.38 -12.42
CA ASN A 436 -6.74 -9.49 -12.68
C ASN A 436 -7.06 -8.01 -12.38
N ILE A 437 -6.03 -7.17 -12.43
CA ILE A 437 -6.14 -5.72 -12.14
C ILE A 437 -7.07 -4.95 -13.09
N HIS A 438 -7.39 -5.50 -14.27
CA HIS A 438 -8.27 -4.86 -15.25
C HIS A 438 -9.75 -5.22 -15.06
N TYR A 439 -10.04 -6.19 -14.19
CA TYR A 439 -11.37 -6.79 -14.09
C TYR A 439 -12.43 -5.77 -13.64
N LEU A 440 -12.19 -5.08 -12.53
CA LEU A 440 -13.17 -4.17 -11.94
C LEU A 440 -13.43 -2.95 -12.84
N GLU A 441 -12.38 -2.38 -13.45
CA GLU A 441 -12.54 -1.28 -14.40
C GLU A 441 -13.38 -1.67 -15.62
N LYS A 442 -13.12 -2.85 -16.21
CA LYS A 442 -13.94 -3.41 -17.31
C LYS A 442 -15.39 -3.57 -16.88
N LYS A 443 -15.63 -4.14 -15.69
CA LYS A 443 -16.96 -4.34 -15.14
C LYS A 443 -17.72 -3.02 -14.94
N LEU A 444 -17.02 -1.98 -14.51
CA LEU A 444 -17.59 -0.64 -14.30
C LEU A 444 -17.73 0.19 -15.58
N GLY A 445 -17.29 -0.34 -16.75
CA GLY A 445 -17.31 0.38 -18.01
C GLY A 445 -16.37 1.59 -18.05
N LEU A 446 -15.29 1.55 -17.26
CA LEU A 446 -14.35 2.66 -17.07
C LEU A 446 -13.13 2.61 -18.00
N GLN A 447 -13.04 1.64 -18.92
CA GLN A 447 -11.90 1.56 -19.83
C GLN A 447 -11.77 2.81 -20.69
N GLU A 448 -10.58 3.42 -20.65
CA GLU A 448 -10.14 4.33 -21.70
C GLU A 448 -10.13 3.58 -23.04
N LYS A 449 -10.61 4.25 -24.09
CA LYS A 449 -10.59 3.74 -25.47
C LYS A 449 -9.17 3.56 -25.98
#